data_AF-A0A379W729-F1
#
_entry.id   AF-A0A379W729-F1
#
_cell.length_a   1.000
_cell.length_b   1.000
_cell.length_c   1.000
_cell.angle_alpha   90.00
_cell.angle_beta   90.00
_cell.angle_gamma   90.00
#
_symmetry.space_group_name_H-M   'P 1'
#
loop_
_entity.id
_entity.type
_entity.pdbx_description
1 polymer ?
#
loop_
_entity_poly.entity_id
_entity_poly.type
_entity_poly.pdbx_seq_one_letter_code
_entity_poly.pdbx_strand_id
1 'polypeptide(L)'
;MGYVESALEIAQQCEEVVGLSSVVVASGSAGTHAGLAVGLEHLMPDVELIGVTVARSVAEQKPKVIALQQAIAGQLALTATADIHLWDDYFAPGYGVPNDAGMEAVKLLASLEGVLLDPVYTGKAMAGLIDGISQKRFNDDGPILFIHTGGAPALFAYHPHV
;
A
#
# COMPACT_ATOMS: atom_id res chain seq x y z
N MET A 1 -15.71 0.90 -0.41
CA MET A 1 -16.29 2.05 -1.12
C MET A 1 -15.39 3.27 -1.08
N GLY A 2 -15.01 3.82 0.08
CA GLY A 2 -14.14 5.03 0.10
C GLY A 2 -12.84 4.94 -0.73
N TYR A 3 -12.12 3.81 -0.65
CA TYR A 3 -10.91 3.63 -1.49
C TYR A 3 -11.18 3.21 -2.95
N VAL A 4 -12.44 2.91 -3.30
CA VAL A 4 -12.87 2.81 -4.71
C VAL A 4 -13.03 4.23 -5.26
N GLU A 5 -13.67 5.12 -4.50
CA GLU A 5 -13.79 6.54 -4.86
C GLU A 5 -12.42 7.23 -4.89
N SER A 6 -11.50 6.88 -3.97
CA SER A 6 -10.14 7.44 -4.03
C SER A 6 -9.39 7.05 -5.31
N ALA A 7 -9.69 5.89 -5.91
CA ALA A 7 -9.09 5.52 -7.20
C ALA A 7 -9.55 6.45 -8.33
N LEU A 8 -10.78 6.98 -8.25
CA LEU A 8 -11.27 8.02 -9.16
C LEU A 8 -10.49 9.31 -9.01
N GLU A 9 -10.24 9.75 -7.77
CA GLU A 9 -9.42 10.93 -7.51
C GLU A 9 -7.99 10.74 -8.06
N ILE A 10 -7.38 9.58 -7.81
CA ILE A 10 -6.03 9.25 -8.31
C ILE A 10 -6.00 9.30 -9.84
N ALA A 11 -6.94 8.64 -10.52
CA ALA A 11 -6.99 8.62 -11.98
C ALA A 11 -7.12 10.03 -12.56
N GLN A 12 -8.03 10.85 -12.02
CA GLN A 12 -8.25 12.23 -12.45
C GLN A 12 -7.03 13.13 -12.23
N GLN A 13 -6.31 12.95 -11.11
CA GLN A 13 -5.12 13.74 -10.80
C GLN A 13 -3.89 13.33 -11.62
N CYS A 14 -3.86 12.10 -12.13
CA CYS A 14 -2.76 11.60 -12.96
C CYS A 14 -2.97 11.88 -14.45
N GLU A 15 -4.20 12.06 -14.89
CA GLU A 15 -4.55 12.36 -16.29
C GLU A 15 -3.74 13.57 -16.80
N GLU A 16 -2.98 13.36 -17.87
CA GLU A 16 -2.05 14.34 -18.48
C GLU A 16 -0.91 14.85 -17.57
N VAL A 17 -0.78 14.37 -16.33
CA VAL A 17 0.26 14.78 -15.37
C VAL A 17 1.35 13.72 -15.24
N VAL A 18 0.98 12.45 -15.06
CA VAL A 18 1.93 11.35 -14.86
C VAL A 18 1.37 10.04 -15.40
N GLY A 19 2.17 9.34 -16.21
CA GLY A 19 1.89 7.95 -16.58
C GLY A 19 2.34 7.03 -15.45
N LEU A 20 1.45 6.78 -14.47
CA LEU A 20 1.75 5.87 -13.36
C LEU A 20 2.00 4.44 -13.87
N SER A 21 3.01 3.79 -13.30
CA SER A 21 3.28 2.37 -13.51
C SER A 21 2.82 1.51 -12.34
N SER A 22 3.12 1.95 -11.11
CA SER A 22 2.75 1.17 -9.92
C SER A 22 2.18 2.03 -8.79
N VAL A 23 1.38 1.41 -7.93
CA VAL A 23 0.85 1.98 -6.69
C VAL A 23 1.23 1.08 -5.52
N VAL A 24 1.79 1.65 -4.44
CA VAL A 24 2.14 0.92 -3.23
C VAL A 24 1.28 1.39 -2.05
N VAL A 25 0.72 0.43 -1.30
CA VAL A 25 -0.12 0.71 -0.13
C VAL A 25 0.07 -0.31 0.99
N ALA A 26 -0.09 0.11 2.24
CA ALA A 26 -0.12 -0.80 3.39
C ALA A 26 -1.35 -1.72 3.35
N SER A 27 -1.15 -3.03 3.56
CA SER A 27 -2.19 -4.07 3.50
C SER A 27 -2.36 -4.75 4.86
N GLY A 28 -3.30 -4.23 5.68
CA GLY A 28 -3.61 -4.73 7.03
C GLY A 28 -4.96 -5.42 7.14
N SER A 29 -6.00 -4.70 7.55
CA SER A 29 -7.40 -5.19 7.56
C SER A 29 -7.99 -5.42 6.17
N ALA A 30 -7.24 -5.06 5.11
CA ALA A 30 -7.49 -5.26 3.69
C ALA A 30 -8.51 -4.31 3.01
N GLY A 31 -9.27 -3.51 3.75
CA GLY A 31 -10.27 -2.61 3.15
C GLY A 31 -9.71 -1.58 2.17
N THR A 32 -8.60 -0.93 2.52
CA THR A 32 -7.89 0.02 1.65
C THR A 32 -7.40 -0.64 0.37
N HIS A 33 -6.63 -1.71 0.50
CA HIS A 33 -6.06 -2.44 -0.62
C HIS A 33 -7.15 -3.02 -1.55
N ALA A 34 -8.18 -3.65 -1.00
CA ALA A 34 -9.28 -4.20 -1.79
C ALA A 34 -10.11 -3.12 -2.50
N GLY A 35 -10.32 -1.96 -1.86
CA GLY A 35 -11.00 -0.82 -2.48
C GLY A 35 -10.21 -0.27 -3.67
N LEU A 36 -8.91 -0.05 -3.49
CA LEU A 36 -8.02 0.38 -4.57
C LEU A 36 -7.95 -0.66 -5.69
N ALA A 37 -7.91 -1.95 -5.37
CA ALA A 37 -7.87 -3.01 -6.37
C ALA A 37 -9.09 -2.95 -7.30
N VAL A 38 -10.30 -2.83 -6.75
CA VAL A 38 -11.52 -2.70 -7.57
C VAL A 38 -11.52 -1.40 -8.37
N GLY A 39 -11.18 -0.27 -7.73
CA GLY A 39 -11.22 1.04 -8.39
C GLY A 39 -10.18 1.17 -9.52
N LEU A 40 -8.93 0.82 -9.24
CA LEU A 40 -7.83 0.91 -10.21
C LEU A 40 -7.99 -0.08 -11.36
N GLU A 41 -8.50 -1.30 -11.12
CA GLU A 41 -8.79 -2.25 -12.22
C GLU A 41 -9.71 -1.62 -13.29
N HIS A 42 -10.69 -0.80 -12.87
CA HIS A 42 -11.66 -0.22 -13.80
C HIS A 42 -11.23 1.13 -14.39
N LEU A 43 -10.34 1.86 -13.72
CA LEU A 43 -9.96 3.22 -14.07
C LEU A 43 -8.54 3.34 -14.65
N MET A 44 -7.63 2.47 -14.21
CA MET A 44 -6.22 2.46 -14.57
C MET A 44 -5.71 1.00 -14.68
N PRO A 45 -6.29 0.17 -15.59
CA PRO A 45 -6.06 -1.27 -15.63
C PRO A 45 -4.59 -1.69 -15.85
N ASP A 46 -3.77 -0.80 -16.42
CA ASP A 46 -2.36 -1.05 -16.70
C ASP A 46 -1.45 -0.79 -15.46
N VAL A 47 -1.98 -0.17 -14.41
CA VAL A 47 -1.21 0.17 -13.20
C VAL A 47 -1.10 -1.04 -12.27
N GLU A 48 0.12 -1.41 -11.90
CA GLU A 48 0.38 -2.47 -10.93
C GLU A 48 0.06 -2.00 -9.50
N LEU A 49 -0.84 -2.68 -8.79
CA LEU A 49 -1.14 -2.38 -7.38
C LEU A 49 -0.45 -3.38 -6.44
N ILE A 50 0.43 -2.89 -5.58
CA ILE A 50 1.18 -3.68 -4.61
C ILE A 50 0.71 -3.36 -3.19
N GLY A 51 0.25 -4.40 -2.47
CA GLY A 51 0.00 -4.32 -1.04
C GLY A 51 1.18 -4.83 -0.22
N VAL A 52 1.85 -3.96 0.54
CA VAL A 52 2.85 -4.40 1.53
C VAL A 52 2.12 -4.84 2.80
N THR A 53 2.23 -6.11 3.19
CA THR A 53 1.55 -6.59 4.40
C THR A 53 2.15 -5.97 5.66
N VAL A 54 1.33 -5.84 6.71
CA VAL A 54 1.76 -5.25 8.00
C VAL A 54 1.55 -6.19 9.19
N ALA A 55 1.08 -7.40 8.93
CA ALA A 55 0.65 -8.32 9.99
C ALA A 55 0.67 -9.82 9.63
N ARG A 56 0.62 -10.16 8.33
CA ARG A 56 0.31 -11.51 7.85
C ARG A 56 1.15 -11.86 6.64
N SER A 57 1.40 -13.15 6.45
CA SER A 57 2.01 -13.66 5.22
C SER A 57 1.11 -13.49 4.00
N VAL A 58 1.65 -13.62 2.79
CA VAL A 58 0.87 -13.63 1.54
C VAL A 58 -0.21 -14.71 1.60
N ALA A 59 0.12 -15.91 2.09
CA ALA A 59 -0.81 -17.04 2.18
C ALA A 59 -2.04 -16.73 3.05
N GLU A 60 -1.86 -15.96 4.12
CA GLU A 60 -2.95 -15.57 5.03
C GLU A 60 -3.70 -14.32 4.56
N GLN A 61 -2.99 -13.36 3.96
CA GLN A 61 -3.54 -12.06 3.60
C GLN A 61 -4.25 -12.08 2.24
N LYS A 62 -3.74 -12.83 1.25
CA LYS A 62 -4.31 -12.85 -0.10
C LYS A 62 -5.78 -13.27 -0.13
N PRO A 63 -6.22 -14.36 0.55
CA PRO A 63 -7.63 -14.73 0.58
C PRO A 63 -8.52 -13.65 1.19
N LYS A 64 -8.02 -12.92 2.20
CA LYS A 64 -8.76 -11.84 2.86
C LYS A 64 -8.98 -10.64 1.93
N VAL A 65 -7.95 -10.25 1.18
CA VAL A 65 -8.04 -9.15 0.22
C VAL A 65 -8.97 -9.54 -0.93
N ILE A 66 -8.82 -10.75 -1.50
CA ILE A 66 -9.70 -11.25 -2.57
C ILE A 66 -11.16 -11.29 -2.12
N ALA A 67 -11.44 -11.80 -0.91
CA ALA A 67 -12.81 -11.85 -0.40
C ALA A 67 -13.46 -10.45 -0.33
N LEU A 68 -12.71 -9.43 0.08
CA LEU A 68 -13.19 -8.05 0.10
C LEU A 68 -13.30 -7.45 -1.30
N GLN A 69 -12.36 -7.70 -2.21
CA GLN A 69 -12.42 -7.25 -3.61
C GLN A 69 -13.70 -7.77 -4.27
N GLN A 70 -13.99 -9.07 -4.13
CA GLN A 70 -15.19 -9.70 -4.69
C GLN A 70 -16.48 -9.17 -4.03
N ALA A 71 -16.49 -8.98 -2.71
CA ALA A 71 -17.64 -8.41 -2.02
C ALA A 71 -17.92 -6.95 -2.44
N ILE A 72 -16.87 -6.15 -2.61
CA ILE A 72 -16.97 -4.76 -3.09
C ILE A 72 -17.50 -4.74 -4.53
N ALA A 73 -16.91 -5.53 -5.43
CA ALA A 73 -17.34 -5.62 -6.83
C ALA A 73 -18.81 -6.05 -6.93
N GLY A 74 -19.21 -7.08 -6.18
CA GLY A 74 -20.60 -7.56 -6.14
C GLY A 74 -21.59 -6.50 -5.66
N GLN A 75 -21.24 -5.69 -4.65
CA GLN A 75 -22.08 -4.58 -4.19
C GLN A 75 -22.19 -3.45 -5.22
N LEU A 76 -21.17 -3.26 -6.06
CA LEU A 76 -21.15 -2.27 -7.15
C LEU A 76 -21.73 -2.82 -8.46
N ALA A 77 -22.20 -4.07 -8.49
CA ALA A 77 -22.61 -4.77 -9.71
C ALA A 77 -21.52 -4.77 -10.81
N LEU A 78 -20.26 -4.88 -10.38
CA LEU A 78 -19.07 -4.99 -11.22
C LEU A 78 -18.50 -6.42 -11.14
N THR A 79 -17.58 -6.74 -12.05
CA THR A 79 -16.74 -7.94 -11.97
C THR A 79 -15.30 -7.50 -11.74
N ALA A 80 -14.64 -8.07 -10.74
CA ALA A 80 -13.22 -7.82 -10.47
C ALA A 80 -12.42 -9.09 -10.69
N THR A 81 -11.42 -9.02 -11.56
CA THR A 81 -10.56 -10.11 -12.03
C THR A 81 -9.09 -9.83 -11.83
N ALA A 82 -8.71 -8.59 -11.51
CA ALA A 82 -7.32 -8.22 -11.28
C ALA A 82 -6.71 -9.07 -10.17
N ASP A 83 -5.49 -9.54 -10.43
CA ASP A 83 -4.71 -10.30 -9.47
C ASP A 83 -4.33 -9.42 -8.27
N ILE A 84 -4.38 -10.02 -7.07
CA ILE A 84 -3.91 -9.35 -5.85
C ILE A 84 -2.42 -9.65 -5.64
N HIS A 85 -1.61 -8.60 -5.69
CA HIS A 85 -0.18 -8.65 -5.40
C HIS A 85 0.11 -8.21 -3.96
N LEU A 86 0.91 -9.01 -3.25
CA LEU A 86 1.26 -8.78 -1.87
C LEU A 86 2.74 -9.09 -1.64
N TRP A 87 3.41 -8.26 -0.85
CA TRP A 87 4.75 -8.52 -0.34
C TRP A 87 4.72 -8.59 1.19
N ASP A 88 5.25 -9.68 1.75
CA ASP A 88 5.18 -9.96 3.19
C ASP A 88 6.56 -9.98 3.89
N ASP A 89 7.61 -9.55 3.18
CA ASP A 89 8.98 -9.53 3.69
C ASP A 89 9.22 -8.43 4.76
N TYR A 90 8.31 -7.44 4.85
CA TYR A 90 8.60 -6.15 5.51
C TYR A 90 7.89 -5.92 6.84
N PHE A 91 7.07 -6.87 7.31
CA PHE A 91 6.28 -6.67 8.53
C PHE A 91 6.85 -7.29 9.79
N ALA A 92 7.82 -8.21 9.65
CA ALA A 92 8.48 -8.86 10.77
C ALA A 92 8.97 -7.81 11.79
N PRO A 93 8.87 -8.07 13.10
CA PRO A 93 8.53 -9.35 13.71
C PRO A 93 7.02 -9.62 13.82
N GLY A 94 6.17 -8.64 13.47
CA GLY A 94 4.73 -8.80 13.55
C GLY A 94 3.98 -7.48 13.54
N TYR A 95 2.66 -7.58 13.65
CA TYR A 95 1.78 -6.42 13.74
C TYR A 95 2.09 -5.57 14.98
N GLY A 96 2.16 -4.25 14.80
CA GLY A 96 2.36 -3.30 15.90
C GLY A 96 3.77 -3.27 16.49
N VAL A 97 4.71 -4.07 15.98
CA VAL A 97 6.12 -4.03 16.42
C VAL A 97 6.95 -3.33 15.34
N PRO A 98 7.62 -2.21 15.65
CA PRO A 98 8.52 -1.55 14.71
C PRO A 98 9.66 -2.47 14.26
N ASN A 99 10.23 -2.20 13.09
CA ASN A 99 11.44 -2.84 12.60
C ASN A 99 12.39 -1.81 12.01
N ASP A 100 13.67 -2.18 11.88
CA ASP A 100 14.72 -1.24 11.48
C ASP A 100 14.43 -0.66 10.09
N ALA A 101 14.09 -1.50 9.10
CA ALA A 101 13.81 -1.04 7.74
C ALA A 101 12.64 -0.02 7.70
N GLY A 102 11.55 -0.28 8.42
CA GLY A 102 10.42 0.64 8.52
C GLY A 102 10.78 1.93 9.25
N MET A 103 11.59 1.86 10.31
CA MET A 103 12.03 3.05 11.04
C MET A 103 13.05 3.89 10.27
N GLU A 104 13.91 3.26 9.48
CA GLU A 104 14.80 3.97 8.55
C GLU A 104 14.00 4.65 7.44
N ALA A 105 12.95 4.02 6.91
CA ALA A 105 12.03 4.67 5.98
C ALA A 105 11.32 5.89 6.59
N VAL A 106 10.89 5.80 7.86
CA VAL A 106 10.33 6.96 8.60
C VAL A 106 11.35 8.11 8.67
N LYS A 107 12.59 7.83 9.07
CA LYS A 107 13.66 8.83 9.13
C LYS A 107 13.97 9.43 7.75
N LEU A 108 13.99 8.59 6.72
CA LEU A 108 14.30 8.98 5.35
C LEU A 108 13.29 10.01 4.84
N LEU A 109 11.99 9.71 4.89
CA LEU A 109 10.96 10.64 4.43
C LEU A 109 10.86 11.90 5.29
N ALA A 110 11.04 11.77 6.62
CA ALA A 110 11.04 12.93 7.49
C ALA A 110 12.20 13.89 7.17
N SER A 111 13.39 13.35 6.88
CA SER A 111 14.60 14.15 6.64
C SER A 111 14.71 14.71 5.22
N LEU A 112 14.23 13.99 4.21
CA LEU A 112 14.31 14.42 2.81
C LEU A 112 13.09 15.24 2.38
N GLU A 113 11.89 14.88 2.84
CA GLU A 113 10.63 15.42 2.32
C GLU A 113 9.77 16.12 3.39
N GLY A 114 10.18 16.08 4.67
CA GLY A 114 9.36 16.61 5.77
C GLY A 114 8.05 15.86 5.98
N VAL A 115 7.92 14.63 5.44
CA VAL A 115 6.71 13.80 5.54
C VAL A 115 6.85 12.82 6.70
N LEU A 116 5.85 12.78 7.58
CA LEU A 116 5.83 11.92 8.75
C LEU A 116 5.09 10.61 8.48
N LEU A 117 5.85 9.54 8.27
CA LEU A 117 5.34 8.17 8.29
C LEU A 117 5.18 7.64 9.72
N ASP A 118 4.63 6.44 9.88
CA ASP A 118 4.40 5.79 11.17
C ASP A 118 5.12 4.42 11.30
N PRO A 119 5.40 3.96 12.54
CA PRO A 119 6.14 2.72 12.78
C PRO A 119 5.39 1.41 12.44
N VAL A 120 4.07 1.46 12.31
CA VAL A 120 3.21 0.26 12.25
C VAL A 120 2.74 -0.03 10.82
N TYR A 121 2.46 0.99 10.02
CA TYR A 121 1.91 0.84 8.68
C TYR A 121 2.79 1.46 7.60
N THR A 122 2.84 2.79 7.55
CA THR A 122 3.37 3.52 6.41
C THR A 122 4.89 3.46 6.33
N GLY A 123 5.61 3.39 7.45
CA GLY A 123 7.05 3.12 7.47
C GLY A 123 7.38 1.76 6.85
N LYS A 124 6.63 0.71 7.20
CA LYS A 124 6.82 -0.65 6.65
C LYS A 124 6.45 -0.74 5.17
N ALA A 125 5.36 -0.10 4.76
CA ALA A 125 4.98 -0.04 3.35
C ALA A 125 6.01 0.72 2.50
N MET A 126 6.56 1.81 3.04
CA MET A 126 7.61 2.57 2.38
C MET A 126 8.93 1.79 2.32
N ALA A 127 9.29 1.07 3.38
CA ALA A 127 10.43 0.15 3.35
C ALA A 127 10.28 -0.89 2.23
N GLY A 128 9.07 -1.43 2.06
CA GLY A 128 8.75 -2.33 0.96
C GLY A 128 8.87 -1.70 -0.42
N LEU A 129 8.47 -0.43 -0.58
CA LEU A 129 8.69 0.32 -1.82
C LEU A 129 10.19 0.46 -2.13
N ILE A 130 10.99 0.90 -1.15
CA ILE A 130 12.43 1.14 -1.31
C ILE A 130 13.17 -0.16 -1.69
N ASP A 131 12.89 -1.26 -1.00
CA ASP A 131 13.48 -2.55 -1.35
C ASP A 131 12.95 -3.07 -2.69
N GLY A 132 11.67 -2.85 -3.00
CA GLY A 132 11.09 -3.16 -4.30
C GLY A 132 11.85 -2.54 -5.48
N ILE A 133 12.27 -1.28 -5.34
CA ILE A 133 13.14 -0.62 -6.33
C ILE A 133 14.52 -1.28 -6.36
N SER A 134 15.12 -1.47 -5.18
CA SER A 134 16.48 -2.03 -5.04
C SER A 134 16.61 -3.43 -5.65
N GLN A 135 15.55 -4.24 -5.53
CA GLN A 135 15.47 -5.62 -6.01
C GLN A 135 14.80 -5.76 -7.38
N LYS A 136 14.41 -4.64 -8.02
CA LYS A 136 13.66 -4.62 -9.30
C LYS A 136 12.42 -5.54 -9.28
N ARG A 137 11.60 -5.41 -8.23
CA ARG A 137 10.38 -6.22 -8.03
C ARG A 137 9.16 -5.70 -8.77
N PHE A 138 9.18 -4.44 -9.21
CA PHE A 138 8.10 -3.83 -9.99
C PHE A 138 8.13 -4.31 -11.45
N ASN A 139 6.99 -4.17 -12.14
CA ASN A 139 6.84 -4.54 -13.54
C ASN A 139 7.83 -3.82 -14.50
N ASP A 140 8.19 -2.57 -14.23
CA ASP A 140 9.11 -1.74 -15.00
C ASP A 140 9.77 -0.62 -14.15
N ASP A 141 10.51 0.27 -14.81
CA ASP A 141 11.22 1.41 -14.19
C ASP A 141 10.35 2.70 -14.12
N GLY A 142 9.03 2.57 -14.27
CA GLY A 142 8.11 3.69 -14.35
C GLY A 142 7.78 4.36 -13.01
N PRO A 143 6.96 5.44 -13.04
CA PRO A 143 6.57 6.17 -11.83
C PRO A 143 5.77 5.33 -10.84
N ILE A 144 6.11 5.45 -9.55
CA ILE A 144 5.44 4.77 -8.43
C ILE A 144 4.69 5.78 -7.57
N LEU A 145 3.40 5.55 -7.33
CA LEU A 145 2.58 6.31 -6.37
C LEU A 145 2.55 5.58 -5.02
N PHE A 146 2.96 6.27 -3.95
CA PHE A 146 2.81 5.77 -2.58
C PHE A 146 1.54 6.32 -1.91
N ILE A 147 0.66 5.44 -1.44
CA ILE A 147 -0.55 5.82 -0.70
C ILE A 147 -0.19 6.02 0.77
N HIS A 148 0.03 7.28 1.17
CA HIS A 148 0.29 7.64 2.56
C HIS A 148 -1.00 7.59 3.40
N THR A 149 -1.26 6.46 4.05
CA THR A 149 -2.47 6.21 4.84
C THR A 149 -2.48 6.86 6.24
N GLY A 150 -1.59 7.83 6.51
CA GLY A 150 -1.47 8.49 7.82
C GLY A 150 -0.73 7.66 8.87
N GLY A 151 -1.20 7.69 10.13
CA GLY A 151 -0.63 6.95 11.26
C GLY A 151 0.38 7.71 12.13
N ALA A 152 0.83 8.89 11.69
CA ALA A 152 1.86 9.69 12.37
C ALA A 152 1.69 9.90 13.89
N PRO A 153 0.47 10.04 14.46
CA PRO A 153 0.31 10.14 15.92
C PRO A 153 0.91 8.96 16.70
N ALA A 154 1.06 7.78 16.08
CA ALA A 154 1.69 6.62 16.70
C ALA A 154 3.16 6.88 17.06
N LEU A 155 3.88 7.75 16.34
CA LEU A 155 5.28 8.09 16.65
C LEU A 155 5.46 8.49 18.11
N PHE A 156 4.52 9.24 18.67
CA PHE A 156 4.58 9.70 20.06
C PHE A 156 4.26 8.61 21.08
N ALA A 157 3.48 7.59 20.68
CA ALA A 157 3.15 6.45 21.53
C ALA A 157 4.28 5.41 21.57
N TYR A 158 5.05 5.27 20.49
CA TYR A 158 6.19 4.36 20.39
C TYR A 158 7.51 4.96 20.92
N HIS A 159 7.50 6.24 21.31
CA HIS A 159 8.63 6.90 21.98
C HIS A 159 8.55 6.71 23.52
N PRO A 160 9.67 6.48 24.25
CA PRO A 160 11.04 6.40 23.77
C PRO A 160 11.42 4.99 23.30
N HIS A 161 10.83 3.94 23.89
CA HIS A 161 11.06 2.53 23.54
C HIS A 161 9.82 1.67 23.90
N VAL A 162 9.52 0.68 23.04
CA VAL A 162 8.90 -0.62 23.31
C VAL A 162 9.90 -1.67 22.82
#